data_AF-A0AAU1XTC9-F1
#
_entry.id   AF-A0AAU1XTC9-F1
#
_cell.length_a   1.000
_cell.length_b   1.000
_cell.length_c   1.000
_cell.angle_alpha   90.00
_cell.angle_beta   90.00
_cell.angle_gamma   90.00
#
_symmetry.space_group_name_H-M   'P 1'
#
loop_
_entity.id
_entity.type
_entity.pdbx_description
1 polymer ?
#
loop_
_entity_poly.entity_id
_entity_poly.type
_entity_poly.pdbx_seq_one_letter_code
_entity_poly.pdbx_strand_id
1 'polypeptide(L)'
;MADAREANERRLRRLTEMNRSKAVTAASTALRDVWTAGRSPADIVLRTKGFLTPSSAEDRPPLTRLVLPRGIAQRFYLLAIFEAHCRLHVGDPWVNQRPLSGVGSWSDFVAIDGAYDGRSDSYMPDTKQVRTDGHLRLRQVKAALNTLEELGSDQALVTVPRAKNGGRRRYGEFSLMKETGRGAHQTPDAYTVPMNAWNVETFTVPSDFFLNGWVQVLSPSEVATWLILRAHSQWAVDQHAESGVYLYGKRREEGFGLRRDAWEDGCQRLREFGLIRYARPGTLDADLFDIPAEEGRERYEPYRWQIADQGLTKDAMETCMRELTLRQQQLNAAAAHRAQMKNENPQ
;
A
#
# COMPACT_ATOMS: atom_id res chain seq x y z
N MET A 1 3.38 7.55 23.28
CA MET A 1 4.21 8.62 22.69
C MET A 1 5.61 8.16 22.31
N ALA A 2 6.33 7.44 23.18
CA ALA A 2 7.65 6.88 22.84
C ALA A 2 7.58 6.00 21.57
N ASP A 3 6.59 5.11 21.48
CA ASP A 3 6.41 4.21 20.33
C ASP A 3 6.09 4.93 19.01
N ALA A 4 5.17 5.92 19.04
CA ALA A 4 4.84 6.72 17.86
C ALA A 4 6.03 7.57 17.35
N ARG A 5 6.85 8.10 18.28
CA ARG A 5 8.07 8.82 17.96
C ARG A 5 9.11 7.89 17.34
N GLU A 6 9.39 6.76 17.95
CA GLU A 6 10.33 5.77 17.42
C GLU A 6 9.89 5.23 16.05
N ALA A 7 8.59 4.96 15.87
CA ALA A 7 8.03 4.54 14.59
C ALA A 7 8.23 5.60 13.49
N ASN A 8 8.02 6.88 13.81
CA ASN A 8 8.24 7.99 12.89
C ASN A 8 9.74 8.14 12.55
N GLU A 9 10.62 8.06 13.55
CA GLU A 9 12.08 8.13 13.37
C GLU A 9 12.61 6.98 12.50
N ARG A 10 12.18 5.74 12.76
CA ARG A 10 12.54 4.56 11.95
C ARG A 10 12.10 4.74 10.50
N ARG A 11 10.89 5.26 10.27
CA ARG A 11 10.39 5.50 8.92
C ARG A 11 11.16 6.62 8.21
N LEU A 12 11.42 7.72 8.89
CA LEU A 12 12.19 8.84 8.33
C LEU A 12 13.59 8.38 7.95
N ARG A 13 14.26 7.60 8.82
CA ARG A 13 15.58 7.00 8.55
C ARG A 13 15.57 6.14 7.28
N ARG A 14 14.56 5.28 7.13
CA ARG A 14 14.35 4.46 5.93
C ARG A 14 14.21 5.29 4.67
N LEU A 15 13.35 6.31 4.69
CA LEU A 15 13.13 7.16 3.52
C LEU A 15 14.34 8.01 3.17
N THR A 16 15.07 8.52 4.17
CA THR A 16 16.36 9.20 3.97
C THR A 16 17.36 8.31 3.24
N GLU A 17 17.45 7.03 3.64
CA GLU A 17 18.34 6.08 2.96
C GLU A 17 17.91 5.79 1.53
N MET A 18 16.62 5.54 1.31
CA MET A 18 16.06 5.33 -0.04
C MET A 18 16.23 6.56 -0.94
N ASN A 19 16.18 7.77 -0.38
CA ASN A 19 16.42 9.01 -1.10
C ASN A 19 17.92 9.16 -1.44
N ARG A 20 18.81 8.86 -0.49
CA ARG A 20 20.27 8.88 -0.68
C ARG A 20 20.70 7.94 -1.82
N SER A 21 20.17 6.72 -1.85
CA SER A 21 20.45 5.73 -2.90
C SER A 21 19.63 5.94 -4.19
N LYS A 22 18.74 6.94 -4.23
CA LYS A 22 17.79 7.20 -5.32
C LYS A 22 16.94 5.97 -5.68
N ALA A 23 16.70 5.07 -4.73
CA ALA A 23 16.02 3.80 -4.96
C ALA A 23 14.59 3.97 -5.47
N VAL A 24 13.84 4.96 -4.95
CA VAL A 24 12.47 5.23 -5.41
C VAL A 24 12.47 5.83 -6.81
N THR A 25 13.36 6.79 -7.09
CA THR A 25 13.49 7.37 -8.43
C THR A 25 13.84 6.31 -9.47
N ALA A 26 14.76 5.40 -9.16
CA ALA A 26 15.12 4.29 -10.04
C ALA A 26 13.93 3.35 -10.29
N ALA A 27 13.20 2.97 -9.23
CA ALA A 27 12.01 2.13 -9.37
C ALA A 27 10.89 2.81 -10.18
N SER A 28 10.60 4.08 -9.90
CA SER A 28 9.63 4.87 -10.67
C SER A 28 10.03 5.04 -12.14
N THR A 29 11.33 5.16 -12.42
CA THR A 29 11.83 5.21 -13.81
C THR A 29 11.58 3.89 -14.51
N ALA A 30 11.94 2.75 -13.90
CA ALA A 30 11.66 1.44 -14.45
C ALA A 30 10.16 1.19 -14.68
N LEU A 31 9.29 1.68 -13.80
CA LEU A 31 7.83 1.61 -13.99
C LEU A 31 7.35 2.50 -15.14
N ARG A 32 7.89 3.72 -15.27
CA ARG A 32 7.57 4.61 -16.41
C ARG A 32 8.03 4.01 -17.74
N ASP A 33 9.19 3.37 -17.79
CA ASP A 33 9.69 2.72 -19.00
C ASP A 33 8.71 1.63 -19.49
N VAL A 34 8.17 0.85 -18.56
CA VAL A 34 7.18 -0.20 -18.89
C VAL A 34 5.82 0.38 -19.25
N TRP A 35 5.41 1.44 -18.57
CA TRP A 35 4.16 2.13 -18.85
C TRP A 35 4.18 2.79 -20.24
N THR A 36 5.27 3.48 -20.58
CA THR A 36 5.45 4.16 -21.87
C THR A 36 5.68 3.20 -23.03
N ALA A 37 6.44 2.12 -22.82
CA ALA A 37 6.64 1.10 -23.86
C ALA A 37 5.40 0.20 -24.07
N GLY A 38 4.52 0.15 -23.07
CA GLY A 38 3.30 -0.64 -23.09
C GLY A 38 2.08 0.16 -23.52
N ARG A 39 0.93 -0.16 -22.91
CA ARG A 39 -0.38 0.42 -23.21
C ARG A 39 -0.66 1.75 -22.49
N SER A 40 0.24 2.18 -21.61
CA SER A 40 0.11 3.42 -20.83
C SER A 40 -1.27 3.62 -20.17
N PRO A 41 -1.79 2.63 -19.39
CA PRO A 41 -3.11 2.74 -18.78
C PRO A 41 -3.16 3.93 -17.80
N ALA A 42 -4.20 4.77 -17.90
CA ALA A 42 -4.46 5.82 -16.92
C ALA A 42 -4.90 5.23 -15.56
N ASP A 43 -5.60 4.11 -15.61
CA ASP A 43 -6.19 3.42 -14.48
C ASP A 43 -5.83 1.93 -14.48
N ILE A 44 -5.47 1.43 -13.30
CA ILE A 44 -5.23 0.01 -13.03
C ILE A 44 -6.47 -0.57 -12.38
N VAL A 45 -7.07 -1.58 -13.00
CA VAL A 45 -8.33 -2.17 -12.55
C VAL A 45 -8.04 -3.36 -11.64
N LEU A 46 -8.64 -3.37 -10.46
CA LEU A 46 -8.49 -4.41 -9.45
C LEU A 46 -9.85 -5.00 -9.13
N ARG A 47 -9.92 -6.31 -8.88
CA ARG A 47 -11.14 -6.95 -8.36
C ARG A 47 -11.29 -6.65 -6.86
N THR A 48 -12.49 -6.24 -6.45
CA THR A 48 -12.80 -5.93 -5.04
C THR A 48 -12.97 -7.21 -4.25
N LYS A 49 -13.83 -8.11 -4.73
CA LYS A 49 -14.16 -9.37 -4.08
C LYS A 49 -12.96 -10.32 -4.07
N GLY A 50 -12.67 -10.87 -2.89
CA GLY A 50 -11.57 -11.80 -2.69
C GLY A 50 -10.20 -11.14 -2.48
N PHE A 51 -10.07 -9.82 -2.67
CA PHE A 51 -8.83 -9.09 -2.40
C PHE A 51 -8.99 -8.03 -1.31
N LEU A 52 -10.02 -7.19 -1.42
CA LEU A 52 -10.38 -6.21 -0.38
C LEU A 52 -11.38 -6.78 0.61
N THR A 53 -12.36 -7.53 0.13
CA THR A 53 -13.39 -8.19 0.93
C THR A 53 -13.18 -9.70 0.90
N PRO A 54 -13.50 -10.43 1.97
CA PRO A 54 -13.26 -11.86 2.03
C PRO A 54 -14.19 -12.62 1.08
N SER A 55 -13.70 -13.74 0.55
CA SER A 55 -14.49 -14.64 -0.31
C SER A 55 -15.49 -15.48 0.49
N SER A 56 -15.22 -15.74 1.77
CA SER A 56 -16.08 -16.45 2.72
C SER A 56 -16.11 -15.72 4.07
N ALA A 57 -17.11 -15.98 4.92
CA ALA A 57 -17.23 -15.31 6.23
C ALA A 57 -16.09 -15.65 7.21
N GLU A 58 -15.36 -16.74 6.98
CA GLU A 58 -14.28 -17.21 7.85
C GLU A 58 -12.89 -16.70 7.41
N ASP A 59 -12.78 -16.17 6.19
CA ASP A 59 -11.51 -15.74 5.63
C ASP A 59 -11.20 -14.27 5.94
N ARG A 60 -9.91 -13.96 6.10
CA ARG A 60 -9.43 -12.57 5.98
C ARG A 60 -8.99 -12.29 4.55
N PRO A 61 -9.32 -11.11 4.00
CA PRO A 61 -8.93 -10.77 2.64
C PRO A 61 -7.39 -10.74 2.49
N PRO A 62 -6.83 -11.21 1.36
CA PRO A 62 -5.40 -11.20 1.08
C PRO A 62 -4.73 -9.86 1.33
N LEU A 63 -5.39 -8.73 0.97
CA LEU A 63 -4.81 -7.40 1.15
C LEU A 63 -4.37 -7.14 2.60
N THR A 64 -5.23 -7.43 3.58
CA THR A 64 -4.92 -7.14 4.99
C THR A 64 -4.06 -8.22 5.65
N ARG A 65 -4.10 -9.45 5.15
CA ARG A 65 -3.11 -10.49 5.52
C ARG A 65 -1.68 -10.12 5.09
N LEU A 66 -1.55 -9.30 4.05
CA LEU A 66 -0.27 -8.78 3.57
C LEU A 66 0.19 -7.49 4.26
N VAL A 67 -0.57 -6.99 5.25
CA VAL A 67 -0.13 -5.91 6.15
C VAL A 67 0.84 -6.48 7.17
N LEU A 68 2.02 -6.84 6.68
CA LEU A 68 3.08 -7.49 7.45
C LEU A 68 4.20 -6.49 7.76
N PRO A 69 4.81 -6.57 8.95
CA PRO A 69 5.99 -5.77 9.26
C PRO A 69 7.16 -6.22 8.37
N ARG A 70 7.86 -5.24 7.78
CA ARG A 70 9.13 -5.44 7.04
C ARG A 70 9.07 -6.34 5.79
N GLY A 71 7.90 -6.50 5.17
CA GLY A 71 7.74 -7.21 3.91
C GLY A 71 7.44 -6.29 2.72
N ILE A 72 7.71 -6.78 1.50
CA ILE A 72 7.35 -6.08 0.25
C ILE A 72 6.24 -6.81 -0.51
N ALA A 73 5.64 -7.87 0.06
CA ALA A 73 4.72 -8.77 -0.64
C ALA A 73 3.51 -8.06 -1.25
N GLN A 74 2.80 -7.26 -0.45
CA GLN A 74 1.67 -6.44 -0.93
C GLN A 74 2.09 -5.52 -2.07
N ARG A 75 3.20 -4.78 -1.88
CA ARG A 75 3.76 -3.88 -2.87
C ARG A 75 4.13 -4.62 -4.16
N PHE A 76 4.82 -5.75 -4.04
CA PHE A 76 5.23 -6.56 -5.17
C PHE A 76 4.03 -7.06 -5.99
N TYR A 77 2.97 -7.52 -5.32
CA TYR A 77 1.75 -7.94 -5.99
C TYR A 77 1.10 -6.80 -6.79
N LEU A 78 0.98 -5.61 -6.19
CA LEU A 78 0.45 -4.44 -6.88
C LEU A 78 1.33 -4.03 -8.08
N LEU A 79 2.66 -4.10 -7.95
CA LEU A 79 3.59 -3.84 -9.05
C LEU A 79 3.46 -4.87 -10.18
N ALA A 80 3.22 -6.15 -9.87
CA ALA A 80 2.97 -7.18 -10.85
C ALA A 80 1.65 -6.97 -11.60
N ILE A 81 0.60 -6.50 -10.91
CA ILE A 81 -0.66 -6.10 -11.53
C ILE A 81 -0.50 -4.89 -12.43
N PHE A 82 0.26 -3.88 -12.00
CA PHE A 82 0.59 -2.72 -12.81
C PHE A 82 1.32 -3.11 -14.10
N GLU A 83 2.35 -3.97 -14.00
CA GLU A 83 3.07 -4.52 -15.15
C GLU A 83 2.13 -5.27 -16.11
N ALA A 84 1.22 -6.09 -15.56
CA ALA A 84 0.24 -6.82 -16.35
C ALA A 84 -0.67 -5.86 -17.14
N HIS A 85 -1.17 -4.80 -16.51
CA HIS A 85 -2.01 -3.79 -17.18
C HIS A 85 -1.26 -2.98 -18.24
N CYS A 86 0.04 -2.74 -18.03
CA CYS A 86 0.86 -2.08 -19.04
C CYS A 86 1.06 -2.95 -20.28
N ARG A 87 0.98 -4.28 -20.17
CA ARG A 87 1.33 -5.20 -21.26
C ARG A 87 0.15 -5.89 -21.92
N LEU A 88 -0.90 -6.21 -21.18
CA LEU A 88 -1.95 -7.15 -21.58
C LEU A 88 -3.27 -6.46 -21.97
N HIS A 89 -4.07 -7.14 -22.79
CA HIS A 89 -5.49 -6.83 -22.96
C HIS A 89 -6.34 -7.47 -21.88
N VAL A 90 -7.57 -6.96 -21.75
CA VAL A 90 -8.58 -7.53 -20.87
C VAL A 90 -8.77 -9.01 -21.25
N GLY A 91 -8.70 -9.89 -20.26
CA GLY A 91 -8.84 -11.33 -20.47
C GLY A 91 -7.57 -12.07 -20.92
N ASP A 92 -6.53 -11.38 -21.38
CA ASP A 92 -5.28 -12.03 -21.79
C ASP A 92 -4.62 -12.72 -20.58
N PRO A 93 -4.12 -13.96 -20.75
CA PRO A 93 -3.44 -14.68 -19.68
C PRO A 93 -2.09 -14.04 -19.39
N TRP A 94 -1.79 -13.83 -18.11
CA TRP A 94 -0.48 -13.37 -17.69
C TRP A 94 0.54 -14.51 -17.76
N VAL A 95 1.69 -14.20 -18.35
CA VAL A 95 2.89 -15.05 -18.37
C VAL A 95 4.07 -14.19 -17.93
N ASN A 96 4.96 -14.76 -17.11
CA ASN A 96 6.17 -14.06 -16.71
C ASN A 96 7.14 -13.94 -17.90
N GLN A 97 7.41 -12.70 -18.32
CA GLN A 97 8.39 -12.41 -19.38
C GLN A 97 9.65 -11.71 -18.84
N ARG A 98 9.69 -11.41 -17.53
CA ARG A 98 10.77 -10.63 -16.92
C ARG A 98 11.66 -11.52 -16.06
N PRO A 99 13.00 -11.35 -16.15
CA PRO A 99 13.91 -11.98 -15.22
C PRO A 99 13.71 -11.39 -13.82
N LEU A 100 14.23 -12.08 -12.79
CA LEU A 100 14.18 -11.56 -11.42
C LEU A 100 15.27 -10.55 -11.09
N SER A 101 16.39 -10.59 -11.81
CA SER A 101 17.57 -9.74 -11.59
C SER A 101 18.19 -9.36 -12.93
N GLY A 102 19.02 -8.32 -12.94
CA GLY A 102 19.55 -7.71 -14.17
C GLY A 102 18.67 -6.54 -14.64
N VAL A 103 19.04 -5.95 -15.78
CA VAL A 103 18.33 -4.80 -16.35
C VAL A 103 16.92 -5.20 -16.81
N GLY A 104 15.92 -4.39 -16.47
CA GLY A 104 14.52 -4.60 -16.84
C GLY A 104 13.83 -5.71 -16.03
N SER A 105 14.41 -6.08 -14.89
CA SER A 105 13.97 -7.20 -14.07
C SER A 105 12.92 -6.82 -13.02
N TRP A 106 12.25 -7.82 -12.43
CA TRP A 106 11.35 -7.59 -11.30
C TRP A 106 12.00 -6.89 -10.11
N SER A 107 13.32 -7.03 -9.93
CA SER A 107 14.04 -6.31 -8.87
C SER A 107 14.15 -4.81 -9.15
N ASP A 108 14.07 -4.37 -10.41
CA ASP A 108 14.18 -2.94 -10.74
C ASP A 108 12.91 -2.17 -10.37
N PHE A 109 11.76 -2.83 -10.24
CA PHE A 109 10.50 -2.20 -9.80
C PHE A 109 10.43 -1.95 -8.30
N VAL A 110 11.40 -2.42 -7.51
CA VAL A 110 11.29 -2.43 -6.05
C VAL A 110 12.33 -1.51 -5.45
N ALA A 111 11.88 -0.46 -4.76
CA ALA A 111 12.77 0.37 -3.98
C ALA A 111 13.01 -0.25 -2.58
N ILE A 112 14.26 -0.30 -2.14
CA ILE A 112 14.64 -0.76 -0.80
C ILE A 112 15.61 0.23 -0.17
N ASP A 113 15.72 0.19 1.16
CA ASP A 113 16.62 0.98 1.99
C ASP A 113 17.98 0.30 2.24
N GLY A 114 18.26 -0.83 1.60
CA GLY A 114 19.52 -1.56 1.78
C GLY A 114 19.55 -2.42 3.06
N ALA A 115 20.76 -2.74 3.54
CA ALA A 115 20.94 -3.62 4.69
C ALA A 115 21.10 -2.81 5.99
N TYR A 116 20.12 -2.91 6.89
CA TYR A 116 20.16 -2.27 8.20
C TYR A 116 20.73 -3.21 9.27
N ASP A 117 21.71 -2.73 10.04
CA ASP A 117 22.19 -3.42 11.24
C ASP A 117 21.61 -2.77 12.50
N GLY A 118 20.71 -3.49 13.16
CA GLY A 118 20.09 -3.03 14.40
C GLY A 118 21.03 -2.97 15.61
N ARG A 119 22.23 -3.57 15.54
CA ARG A 119 23.23 -3.47 16.63
C ARG A 119 24.03 -2.18 16.55
N SER A 120 24.48 -1.81 15.36
CA SER A 120 25.18 -0.54 15.12
C SER A 120 24.23 0.63 14.83
N ASP A 121 22.92 0.37 14.80
CA ASP A 121 21.86 1.34 14.48
C ASP A 121 22.10 2.08 13.16
N SER A 122 22.71 1.39 12.18
CA SER A 122 23.23 2.00 10.96
C SER A 122 22.99 1.15 9.70
N TYR A 123 22.95 1.81 8.55
CA TYR A 123 22.94 1.13 7.26
C TYR A 123 24.34 0.68 6.88
N MET A 124 24.46 -0.58 6.49
CA MET A 124 25.73 -1.18 6.10
C MET A 124 26.11 -0.75 4.68
N PRO A 125 27.38 -0.38 4.43
CA PRO A 125 27.83 -0.10 3.07
C PRO A 125 27.83 -1.36 2.23
N ASP A 126 27.64 -1.19 0.92
CA ASP A 126 27.78 -2.26 -0.06
C ASP A 126 29.15 -2.92 0.06
N THR A 127 29.18 -4.23 0.31
CA THR A 127 30.43 -5.00 0.36
C THR A 127 30.64 -5.76 -0.95
N LYS A 128 31.90 -5.85 -1.40
CA LYS A 128 32.30 -6.61 -2.61
C LYS A 128 31.92 -8.11 -2.56
N GLN A 129 31.48 -8.62 -1.41
CA GLN A 129 31.10 -10.02 -1.19
C GLN A 129 29.58 -10.21 -1.01
N VAL A 130 28.78 -9.97 -2.06
CA VAL A 130 27.35 -10.42 -2.14
C VAL A 130 26.33 -9.53 -1.41
N ARG A 131 26.71 -8.33 -0.95
CA ARG A 131 25.77 -7.34 -0.40
C ARG A 131 25.69 -6.06 -1.23
N THR A 132 25.52 -6.20 -2.53
CA THR A 132 25.11 -5.06 -3.37
C THR A 132 23.61 -4.86 -3.26
N ASP A 133 23.11 -3.65 -3.43
CA ASP A 133 21.67 -3.35 -3.49
C ASP A 133 20.87 -4.31 -4.39
N GLY A 134 21.41 -4.70 -5.55
CA GLY A 134 20.75 -5.64 -6.46
C GLY A 134 20.51 -7.04 -5.85
N HIS A 135 21.45 -7.54 -5.04
CA HIS A 135 21.28 -8.82 -4.33
C HIS A 135 20.24 -8.73 -3.22
N LEU A 136 20.20 -7.60 -2.51
CA LEU A 136 19.19 -7.33 -1.48
C LEU A 136 17.79 -7.23 -2.09
N ARG A 137 17.64 -6.51 -3.22
CA ARG A 137 16.37 -6.44 -3.97
C ARG A 137 15.91 -7.82 -4.41
N LEU A 138 16.80 -8.62 -5.02
CA LEU A 138 16.48 -9.98 -5.42
C LEU A 138 16.03 -10.86 -4.24
N ARG A 139 16.68 -10.73 -3.08
CA ARG A 139 16.28 -11.45 -1.87
C ARG A 139 14.89 -11.04 -1.40
N GLN A 140 14.58 -9.74 -1.42
CA GLN A 140 13.26 -9.21 -1.05
C GLN A 140 12.18 -9.66 -2.02
N VAL A 141 12.44 -9.68 -3.34
CA VAL A 141 11.52 -10.21 -4.35
C VAL A 141 11.23 -11.69 -4.11
N LYS A 142 12.26 -12.51 -3.86
CA LYS A 142 12.05 -13.93 -3.53
C LYS A 142 11.24 -14.10 -2.25
N ALA A 143 11.54 -13.35 -1.20
CA ALA A 143 10.78 -13.38 0.05
C ALA A 143 9.32 -13.00 -0.17
N ALA A 144 9.05 -11.97 -0.99
CA ALA A 144 7.69 -11.59 -1.37
C ALA A 144 6.94 -12.70 -2.11
N LEU A 145 7.58 -13.38 -3.05
CA LEU A 145 7.00 -14.54 -3.74
C LEU A 145 6.68 -15.69 -2.78
N ASN A 146 7.50 -15.90 -1.73
CA ASN A 146 7.18 -16.86 -0.68
C ASN A 146 5.90 -16.45 0.05
N THR A 147 5.88 -15.22 0.56
CA THR A 147 4.75 -14.70 1.34
C THR A 147 3.44 -14.73 0.54
N LEU A 148 3.49 -14.42 -0.75
CA LEU A 148 2.31 -14.45 -1.62
C LEU A 148 1.80 -15.87 -1.91
N GLU A 149 2.70 -16.87 -2.00
CA GLU A 149 2.33 -18.28 -2.14
C GLU A 149 1.82 -18.86 -0.81
N GLU A 150 2.41 -18.45 0.32
CA GLU A 150 2.09 -18.91 1.68
C GLU A 150 0.75 -18.35 2.22
N LEU A 151 0.02 -17.53 1.44
CA LEU A 151 -1.34 -17.13 1.80
C LEU A 151 -2.33 -18.30 1.86
N GLY A 152 -2.00 -19.46 1.29
CA GLY A 152 -2.79 -20.69 1.40
C GLY A 152 -3.06 -21.31 0.04
N SER A 153 -3.53 -22.56 0.02
CA SER A 153 -3.73 -23.32 -1.23
C SER A 153 -4.66 -22.61 -2.23
N ASP A 154 -5.66 -21.90 -1.72
CA ASP A 154 -6.73 -21.32 -2.52
C ASP A 154 -6.61 -19.80 -2.62
N GLN A 155 -5.94 -19.18 -1.66
CA GLN A 155 -5.75 -17.72 -1.54
C GLN A 155 -4.35 -17.25 -1.96
N ALA A 156 -3.48 -18.16 -2.40
CA ALA A 156 -2.17 -17.82 -2.95
C ALA A 156 -2.31 -16.83 -4.11
N LEU A 157 -1.55 -15.74 -4.05
CA LEU A 157 -1.54 -14.70 -5.09
C LEU A 157 -0.46 -14.93 -6.15
N VAL A 158 0.43 -15.89 -5.90
CA VAL A 158 1.40 -16.41 -6.86
C VAL A 158 1.57 -17.92 -6.69
N THR A 159 2.04 -18.59 -7.72
CA THR A 159 2.54 -19.97 -7.63
C THR A 159 3.98 -20.00 -8.13
N VAL A 160 4.89 -20.63 -7.38
CA VAL A 160 6.29 -20.77 -7.75
C VAL A 160 6.60 -22.25 -8.01
N PRO A 161 6.85 -22.65 -9.26
CA PRO A 161 7.12 -24.05 -9.56
C PRO A 161 8.41 -24.54 -8.90
N ARG A 162 8.45 -25.84 -8.63
CA ARG A 162 9.61 -26.56 -8.12
C ARG A 162 10.23 -27.37 -9.24
N ALA A 163 11.55 -27.56 -9.21
CA ALA A 163 12.22 -28.46 -10.14
C ALA A 163 11.65 -29.89 -10.01
N LYS A 164 11.65 -30.67 -11.12
CA LYS A 164 10.98 -31.99 -11.25
C LYS A 164 11.27 -32.99 -10.11
N ASN A 165 12.40 -32.87 -9.42
CA ASN A 165 12.78 -33.75 -8.32
C ASN A 165 12.41 -33.19 -6.93
N GLY A 166 11.33 -32.38 -6.83
CA GLY A 166 10.94 -31.71 -5.58
C GLY A 166 11.95 -30.68 -5.06
N GLY A 167 12.95 -30.34 -5.88
CA GLY A 167 14.13 -29.57 -5.48
C GLY A 167 13.93 -28.06 -5.42
N ARG A 168 14.98 -27.32 -5.83
CA ARG A 168 15.07 -25.85 -5.77
C ARG A 168 13.84 -25.16 -6.40
N ARG A 169 13.34 -24.12 -5.72
CA ARG A 169 12.26 -23.26 -6.23
C ARG A 169 12.72 -22.43 -7.42
N ARG A 170 11.89 -22.40 -8.46
CA ARG A 170 12.15 -21.69 -9.72
C ARG A 170 11.44 -20.36 -9.71
N TYR A 171 11.97 -19.45 -8.91
CA TYR A 171 11.37 -18.13 -8.74
C TYR A 171 11.17 -17.36 -10.05
N GLY A 172 12.02 -17.57 -11.07
CA GLY A 172 11.89 -16.90 -12.37
C GLY A 172 10.73 -17.43 -13.24
N GLU A 173 10.12 -18.55 -12.85
CA GLU A 173 9.01 -19.20 -13.55
C GLU A 173 7.70 -19.03 -12.76
N PHE A 174 7.61 -18.05 -11.86
CA PHE A 174 6.41 -17.85 -11.06
C PHE A 174 5.20 -17.46 -11.94
N SER A 175 4.02 -17.89 -11.53
CA SER A 175 2.73 -17.52 -12.11
C SER A 175 2.01 -16.55 -11.18
N LEU A 176 1.49 -15.44 -11.73
CA LEU A 176 0.64 -14.49 -11.02
C LEU A 176 -0.80 -15.03 -10.97
N MET A 177 -1.45 -14.99 -9.80
CA MET A 177 -2.84 -15.40 -9.62
C MET A 177 -3.77 -14.18 -9.57
N LYS A 178 -5.06 -14.40 -9.85
CA LYS A 178 -6.10 -13.37 -9.69
C LYS A 178 -6.14 -12.86 -8.24
N GLU A 179 -6.72 -11.68 -8.09
CA GLU A 179 -7.00 -11.02 -6.81
C GLU A 179 -7.81 -11.93 -5.86
N THR A 180 -8.63 -12.82 -6.40
CA THR A 180 -9.43 -13.81 -5.68
C THR A 180 -8.61 -15.01 -5.14
N GLY A 181 -7.33 -15.10 -5.50
CA GLY A 181 -6.44 -16.21 -5.17
C GLY A 181 -6.30 -17.25 -6.28
N ARG A 182 -5.51 -18.29 -5.98
CA ARG A 182 -5.24 -19.47 -6.84
C ARG A 182 -6.48 -20.30 -7.16
N GLY A 183 -7.51 -20.23 -6.31
CA GLY A 183 -8.70 -21.08 -6.40
C GLY A 183 -8.44 -22.53 -5.95
N ALA A 184 -9.52 -23.26 -5.70
CA ALA A 184 -9.47 -24.64 -5.21
C ALA A 184 -9.29 -25.69 -6.34
N HIS A 185 -9.34 -25.27 -7.60
CA HIS A 185 -9.28 -26.17 -8.75
C HIS A 185 -7.86 -26.68 -9.02
N GLN A 186 -7.76 -27.79 -9.76
CA GLN A 186 -6.46 -28.34 -10.18
C GLN A 186 -5.70 -27.37 -11.09
N THR A 187 -6.42 -26.69 -11.98
CA THR A 187 -5.88 -25.61 -12.81
C THR A 187 -5.94 -24.30 -12.02
N PRO A 188 -4.78 -23.65 -11.74
CA PRO A 188 -4.77 -22.39 -11.01
C PRO A 188 -5.51 -21.27 -11.74
N ASP A 189 -6.16 -20.39 -10.97
CA ASP A 189 -6.75 -19.15 -11.45
C ASP A 189 -5.66 -18.11 -11.78
N ALA A 190 -4.98 -18.33 -12.91
CA ALA A 190 -3.96 -17.41 -13.41
C ALA A 190 -4.53 -16.01 -13.66
N TYR A 191 -3.69 -15.01 -13.41
CA TYR A 191 -4.06 -13.62 -13.54
C TYR A 191 -4.44 -13.27 -14.98
N THR A 192 -5.55 -12.57 -15.09
CA THR A 192 -5.97 -11.87 -16.30
C THR A 192 -6.40 -10.46 -15.92
N VAL A 193 -6.12 -9.49 -16.80
CA VAL A 193 -6.59 -8.12 -16.62
C VAL A 193 -8.13 -8.15 -16.56
N PRO A 194 -8.74 -7.67 -15.47
CA PRO A 194 -10.19 -7.71 -15.31
C PRO A 194 -10.88 -6.81 -16.32
N MET A 195 -12.06 -7.26 -16.77
CA MET A 195 -12.99 -6.38 -17.45
C MET A 195 -13.73 -5.55 -16.40
N ASN A 196 -13.76 -4.22 -16.56
CA ASN A 196 -14.64 -3.38 -15.77
C ASN A 196 -16.07 -3.54 -16.29
N ALA A 197 -16.77 -4.56 -15.79
CA ALA A 197 -18.11 -4.94 -16.18
C ALA A 197 -19.00 -5.07 -14.94
N TRP A 198 -20.31 -4.85 -15.12
CA TRP A 198 -21.31 -4.85 -14.03
C TRP A 198 -21.36 -6.14 -13.20
N ASN A 199 -20.90 -7.27 -13.76
CA ASN A 199 -20.89 -8.58 -13.10
C ASN A 199 -19.58 -8.89 -12.36
N VAL A 200 -18.58 -8.02 -12.45
CA VAL A 200 -17.31 -8.15 -11.72
C VAL A 200 -17.12 -6.88 -10.89
N GLU A 201 -17.24 -7.01 -9.56
CA GLU A 201 -16.95 -5.89 -8.67
C GLU A 201 -15.47 -5.51 -8.79
N THR A 202 -15.22 -4.37 -9.41
CA THR A 202 -13.88 -3.83 -9.61
C THR A 202 -13.80 -2.40 -9.11
N PHE A 203 -12.58 -1.93 -8.89
CA PHE A 203 -12.27 -0.54 -8.64
C PHE A 203 -10.97 -0.17 -9.38
N THR A 204 -10.77 1.12 -9.63
CA THR A 204 -9.57 1.61 -10.32
C THR A 204 -8.59 2.30 -9.39
N VAL A 205 -7.31 2.19 -9.72
CA VAL A 205 -6.20 2.90 -9.08
C VAL A 205 -5.48 3.72 -10.15
N PRO A 206 -5.34 5.04 -10.00
CA PRO A 206 -4.65 5.86 -10.99
C PRO A 206 -3.19 5.44 -11.16
N SER A 207 -2.67 5.49 -12.39
CA SER A 207 -1.27 5.14 -12.69
C SER A 207 -0.28 5.96 -11.86
N ASP A 208 -0.63 7.19 -11.52
CA ASP A 208 0.17 8.10 -10.69
C ASP A 208 0.54 7.51 -9.32
N PHE A 209 -0.30 6.63 -8.77
CA PHE A 209 0.01 5.89 -7.53
C PHE A 209 1.28 5.03 -7.67
N PHE A 210 1.52 4.49 -8.86
CA PHE A 210 2.69 3.68 -9.18
C PHE A 210 3.84 4.56 -9.67
N LEU A 211 3.56 5.43 -10.63
CA LEU A 211 4.57 6.21 -11.33
C LEU A 211 5.26 7.24 -10.43
N ASN A 212 4.53 7.85 -9.48
CA ASN A 212 5.08 8.87 -8.57
C ASN A 212 5.59 8.29 -7.24
N GLY A 213 5.67 6.95 -7.13
CA GLY A 213 6.37 6.27 -6.04
C GLY A 213 5.55 6.05 -4.77
N TRP A 214 4.25 6.36 -4.75
CA TRP A 214 3.39 6.18 -3.58
C TRP A 214 3.39 4.72 -3.10
N VAL A 215 3.28 3.77 -4.03
CA VAL A 215 3.35 2.33 -3.75
C VAL A 215 4.70 1.91 -3.12
N GLN A 216 5.77 2.70 -3.29
CA GLN A 216 7.10 2.42 -2.75
C GLN A 216 7.29 2.92 -1.31
N VAL A 217 6.72 4.08 -0.97
CA VAL A 217 7.02 4.83 0.28
C VAL A 217 5.96 4.68 1.36
N LEU A 218 4.71 4.38 0.97
CA LEU A 218 3.63 4.12 1.91
C LEU A 218 3.89 2.83 2.69
N SER A 219 3.42 2.78 3.93
CA SER A 219 3.42 1.54 4.70
C SER A 219 2.36 0.57 4.15
N PRO A 220 2.47 -0.74 4.42
CA PRO A 220 1.44 -1.69 3.99
C PRO A 220 0.03 -1.36 4.51
N SER A 221 -0.07 -0.85 5.74
CA SER A 221 -1.35 -0.43 6.32
C SER A 221 -1.92 0.81 5.65
N GLU A 222 -1.08 1.76 5.25
CA GLU A 222 -1.50 2.95 4.50
C GLU A 222 -1.96 2.61 3.09
N VAL A 223 -1.24 1.72 2.39
CA VAL A 223 -1.66 1.20 1.08
C VAL A 223 -3.01 0.50 1.21
N ALA A 224 -3.17 -0.37 2.21
CA ALA A 224 -4.44 -1.05 2.44
C ALA A 224 -5.58 -0.05 2.73
N THR A 225 -5.35 0.90 3.63
CA THR A 225 -6.33 1.94 4.01
C THR A 225 -6.74 2.78 2.79
N TRP A 226 -5.78 3.20 1.97
CA TRP A 226 -6.04 4.00 0.79
C TRP A 226 -6.82 3.22 -0.27
N LEU A 227 -6.46 1.96 -0.55
CA LEU A 227 -7.17 1.10 -1.50
C LEU A 227 -8.62 0.83 -1.05
N ILE A 228 -8.83 0.62 0.25
CA ILE A 228 -10.16 0.43 0.82
C ILE A 228 -11.01 1.70 0.64
N LEU A 229 -10.47 2.87 0.99
CA LEU A 229 -11.15 4.15 0.79
C LEU A 229 -11.42 4.44 -0.69
N ARG A 230 -10.49 4.08 -1.58
CA ARG A 230 -10.63 4.22 -3.03
C ARG A 230 -11.78 3.38 -3.56
N ALA A 231 -11.80 2.09 -3.25
CA ALA A 231 -12.89 1.20 -3.63
C ALA A 231 -14.24 1.70 -3.09
N HIS A 232 -14.27 2.15 -1.83
CA HIS A 232 -15.47 2.73 -1.24
C HIS A 232 -15.93 4.01 -1.91
N SER A 233 -15.01 4.91 -2.30
CA SER A 233 -15.35 6.16 -3.00
C SER A 233 -15.95 5.91 -4.38
N GLN A 234 -15.53 4.86 -5.07
CA GLN A 234 -16.06 4.50 -6.38
C GLN A 234 -17.38 3.73 -6.31
N TRP A 235 -17.59 2.98 -5.23
CA TRP A 235 -18.87 2.32 -4.99
C TRP A 235 -19.97 3.30 -4.54
N ALA A 236 -19.61 4.30 -3.72
CA ALA A 236 -20.54 5.30 -3.20
C ALA A 236 -20.18 6.71 -3.71
N VAL A 237 -20.26 6.92 -5.03
CA VAL A 237 -19.80 8.15 -5.71
C VAL A 237 -20.49 9.40 -5.17
N ASP A 238 -21.83 9.40 -5.12
CA ASP A 238 -22.61 10.56 -4.67
C ASP A 238 -22.31 10.88 -3.19
N GLN A 239 -22.30 9.84 -2.35
CA GLN A 239 -21.96 9.99 -0.93
C GLN A 239 -20.54 10.50 -0.73
N HIS A 240 -19.57 9.99 -1.51
CA HIS A 240 -18.18 10.43 -1.50
C HIS A 240 -18.07 11.92 -1.85
N ALA A 241 -18.76 12.37 -2.89
CA ALA A 241 -18.76 13.76 -3.34
C ALA A 241 -19.40 14.70 -2.30
N GLU A 242 -20.55 14.33 -1.74
CA GLU A 242 -21.35 15.21 -0.88
C GLU A 242 -20.90 15.22 0.58
N SER A 243 -20.61 14.05 1.14
CA SER A 243 -20.39 13.88 2.59
C SER A 243 -19.16 13.04 2.93
N GLY A 244 -18.45 12.54 1.92
CA GLY A 244 -17.35 11.60 2.08
C GLY A 244 -17.77 10.20 2.51
N VAL A 245 -16.80 9.28 2.44
CA VAL A 245 -16.96 7.88 2.81
C VAL A 245 -16.33 7.60 4.16
N TYR A 246 -16.87 6.61 4.85
CA TYR A 246 -16.35 6.17 6.14
C TYR A 246 -16.60 4.67 6.31
N LEU A 247 -15.85 4.06 7.23
CA LEU A 247 -16.00 2.66 7.59
C LEU A 247 -16.37 2.50 9.06
N TYR A 248 -17.54 1.92 9.30
CA TYR A 248 -17.93 1.48 10.63
C TYR A 248 -16.99 0.38 11.15
N GLY A 249 -16.75 0.36 12.47
CA GLY A 249 -15.82 -0.56 13.12
C GLY A 249 -16.07 -2.04 12.77
N LYS A 250 -17.34 -2.47 12.78
CA LYS A 250 -17.73 -3.83 12.39
C LYS A 250 -17.35 -4.16 10.94
N ARG A 251 -17.73 -3.30 9.99
CA ARG A 251 -17.40 -3.49 8.55
C ARG A 251 -15.89 -3.44 8.29
N ARG A 252 -15.17 -2.58 9.01
CA ARG A 252 -13.71 -2.48 8.94
C ARG A 252 -13.01 -3.75 9.42
N GLU A 253 -13.42 -4.28 10.57
CA GLU A 253 -12.77 -5.43 11.19
C GLU A 253 -13.20 -6.77 10.56
N GLU A 254 -14.50 -6.97 10.35
CA GLU A 254 -15.02 -8.21 9.78
C GLU A 254 -14.91 -8.23 8.25
N GLY A 255 -15.21 -7.10 7.58
CA GLY A 255 -15.25 -7.02 6.12
C GLY A 255 -13.90 -6.76 5.47
N PHE A 256 -13.00 -6.04 6.14
CA PHE A 256 -11.67 -5.73 5.59
C PHE A 256 -10.53 -6.35 6.41
N GLY A 257 -10.76 -6.81 7.64
CA GLY A 257 -9.68 -7.37 8.48
C GLY A 257 -8.71 -6.32 9.02
N LEU A 258 -9.08 -5.03 9.02
CA LEU A 258 -8.21 -3.94 9.45
C LEU A 258 -8.54 -3.49 10.88
N ARG A 259 -7.54 -3.51 11.76
CA ARG A 259 -7.69 -3.09 13.16
C ARG A 259 -7.85 -1.58 13.25
N ARG A 260 -8.50 -1.11 14.34
CA ARG A 260 -8.72 0.31 14.63
C ARG A 260 -7.45 1.16 14.51
N ASP A 261 -6.40 0.77 15.22
CA ASP A 261 -5.16 1.56 15.29
C ASP A 261 -4.51 1.72 13.90
N ALA A 262 -4.44 0.63 13.13
CA ALA A 262 -3.89 0.66 11.78
C ALA A 262 -4.71 1.54 10.82
N TRP A 263 -6.04 1.59 11.01
CA TRP A 263 -6.93 2.44 10.24
C TRP A 263 -6.82 3.92 10.62
N GLU A 264 -6.84 4.25 11.92
CA GLU A 264 -6.75 5.63 12.40
C GLU A 264 -5.39 6.23 12.05
N ASP A 265 -4.30 5.50 12.29
CA ASP A 265 -2.95 5.90 11.88
C ASP A 265 -2.87 6.03 10.36
N GLY A 266 -3.40 5.08 9.60
CA GLY A 266 -3.44 5.11 8.14
C GLY A 266 -4.17 6.35 7.63
N CYS A 267 -5.37 6.66 8.13
CA CYS A 267 -6.13 7.83 7.73
C CYS A 267 -5.41 9.13 8.10
N GLN A 268 -4.83 9.21 9.30
CA GLN A 268 -4.05 10.37 9.71
C GLN A 268 -2.88 10.62 8.74
N ARG A 269 -2.11 9.58 8.42
CA ARG A 269 -0.95 9.68 7.53
C ARG A 269 -1.32 10.03 6.10
N LEU A 270 -2.32 9.36 5.55
CA LEU A 270 -2.82 9.65 4.21
C LEU A 270 -3.35 11.09 4.10
N ARG A 271 -3.94 11.64 5.17
CA ARG A 271 -4.36 13.03 5.24
C ARG A 271 -3.17 13.98 5.26
N GLU A 272 -2.17 13.71 6.09
CA GLU A 272 -0.90 14.48 6.14
C GLU A 272 -0.25 14.51 4.74
N PHE A 273 -0.23 13.39 4.03
CA PHE A 273 0.31 13.30 2.66
C PHE A 273 -0.60 13.93 1.58
N GLY A 274 -1.81 14.37 1.94
CA GLY A 274 -2.77 14.96 1.01
C GLY A 274 -3.39 13.96 0.02
N LEU A 275 -3.37 12.67 0.34
CA LEU A 275 -4.01 11.60 -0.44
C LEU A 275 -5.49 11.44 -0.10
N ILE A 276 -5.87 11.87 1.10
CA ILE A 276 -7.26 12.00 1.53
C ILE A 276 -7.46 13.34 2.25
N ARG A 277 -8.71 13.76 2.40
CA ARG A 277 -9.11 14.93 3.19
C ARG A 277 -10.36 14.63 3.99
N TYR A 278 -10.62 15.43 5.03
CA TYR A 278 -11.94 15.41 5.64
C TYR A 278 -12.99 15.81 4.61
N ALA A 279 -14.13 15.13 4.64
CA ALA A 279 -15.28 15.61 3.92
C ALA A 279 -15.69 16.96 4.51
N ARG A 280 -15.86 17.96 3.64
CA ARG A 280 -16.56 19.18 4.04
C ARG A 280 -18.05 18.87 3.84
N PRO A 281 -18.90 18.98 4.87
CA PRO A 281 -20.34 18.98 4.62
C PRO A 281 -20.63 20.09 3.62
N GLY A 282 -21.43 19.78 2.61
CA GLY A 282 -21.63 20.65 1.45
C GLY A 282 -21.97 22.08 1.83
N THR A 283 -21.23 23.04 1.29
CA THR A 283 -21.75 24.38 1.05
C THR A 283 -22.74 24.30 -0.10
N LEU A 284 -23.99 24.03 0.23
CA LEU A 284 -25.13 24.61 -0.48
C LEU A 284 -25.66 25.68 0.48
N ASP A 285 -25.61 26.93 0.05
CA ASP A 285 -26.15 28.14 0.71
C ASP A 285 -26.91 27.91 2.01
N ALA A 286 -26.26 28.16 3.14
CA ALA A 286 -26.95 28.47 4.38
C ALA A 286 -26.05 29.38 5.23
N ASP A 287 -26.60 30.54 5.50
CA ASP A 287 -26.03 31.68 6.20
C ASP A 287 -25.38 31.33 7.55
N LEU A 288 -24.56 32.29 8.01
CA LEU A 288 -24.38 32.59 9.43
C LEU A 288 -25.73 32.40 10.17
N PHE A 289 -25.95 31.35 10.93
CA PHE A 289 -26.80 31.38 12.13
C PHE A 289 -26.54 30.14 12.99
N ASP A 290 -26.30 30.40 14.28
CA ASP A 290 -26.40 29.45 15.39
C ASP A 290 -27.67 28.61 15.25
N ILE A 291 -27.53 27.28 15.20
CA ILE A 291 -28.62 26.35 15.47
C ILE A 291 -28.34 25.74 16.85
N PRO A 292 -29.24 25.88 17.85
CA PRO A 292 -29.02 25.36 19.18
C PRO A 292 -28.93 23.84 19.16
N ALA A 293 -27.94 23.29 19.85
CA ALA A 293 -27.77 21.86 20.06
C ALA A 293 -28.98 21.30 20.81
N GLU A 294 -29.79 20.48 20.12
CA GLU A 294 -30.76 19.61 20.79
C GLU A 294 -30.01 18.57 21.62
N GLU A 295 -30.30 18.53 22.92
CA GLU A 295 -29.83 17.56 23.90
C GLU A 295 -30.34 16.15 23.60
N GLY A 296 -29.72 15.48 22.64
CA GLY A 296 -29.79 14.04 22.45
C GLY A 296 -28.36 13.53 22.36
N ARG A 297 -27.94 12.64 23.28
CA ARG A 297 -26.60 12.03 23.36
C ARG A 297 -25.92 12.03 21.98
N GLU A 298 -24.96 12.95 21.76
CA GLU A 298 -24.27 13.11 20.48
C GLU A 298 -23.82 11.73 20.00
N ARG A 299 -24.52 11.23 18.98
CA ARG A 299 -24.22 9.93 18.41
C ARG A 299 -22.86 10.13 17.75
N TYR A 300 -21.82 9.50 18.30
CA TYR A 300 -20.45 9.62 17.76
C TYR A 300 -20.48 9.41 16.24
N GLU A 301 -20.27 10.48 15.48
CA GLU A 301 -20.19 10.40 14.03
C GLU A 301 -18.75 10.07 13.63
N PRO A 302 -18.52 8.96 12.90
CA PRO A 302 -17.19 8.63 12.41
C PRO A 302 -16.67 9.72 11.46
N TYR A 303 -15.37 10.02 11.52
CA TYR A 303 -14.73 10.87 10.52
C TYR A 303 -14.99 10.35 9.10
N ARG A 304 -15.44 11.25 8.24
CA ARG A 304 -15.68 10.98 6.82
C ARG A 304 -14.55 11.52 5.97
N TRP A 305 -14.20 10.76 4.94
CA TRP A 305 -13.01 10.97 4.13
C TRP A 305 -13.38 11.11 2.66
N GLN A 306 -12.69 12.03 1.98
CA GLN A 306 -12.69 12.12 0.54
C GLN A 306 -11.30 11.78 0.02
N ILE A 307 -11.22 10.85 -0.96
CA ILE A 307 -10.03 10.67 -1.79
C ILE A 307 -9.65 11.97 -2.48
N ALA A 308 -8.36 12.30 -2.47
CA ALA A 308 -7.80 13.49 -3.09
C ALA A 308 -6.77 13.10 -4.15
N ASP A 309 -7.23 12.77 -5.37
CA ASP A 309 -6.36 12.28 -6.46
C ASP A 309 -5.28 13.27 -6.87
N GLN A 310 -5.51 14.58 -6.69
CA GLN A 310 -4.47 15.60 -6.91
C GLN A 310 -3.21 15.35 -6.08
N GLY A 311 -3.33 14.71 -4.91
CA GLY A 311 -2.18 14.32 -4.09
C GLY A 311 -1.28 13.31 -4.79
N LEU A 312 -1.83 12.43 -5.64
CA LEU A 312 -1.07 11.39 -6.35
C LEU A 312 -0.09 11.96 -7.38
N THR A 313 -0.38 13.15 -7.92
CA THR A 313 0.45 13.82 -8.92
C THR A 313 1.79 14.33 -8.37
N LYS A 314 1.92 14.40 -7.03
CA LYS A 314 3.12 14.89 -6.34
C LYS A 314 4.16 13.78 -6.24
N ASP A 315 5.43 14.16 -6.12
CA ASP A 315 6.50 13.23 -5.77
C ASP A 315 6.26 12.66 -4.35
N ALA A 316 6.09 11.34 -4.27
CA ALA A 316 5.74 10.69 -3.02
C ALA A 316 6.90 10.71 -2.01
N MET A 317 8.15 10.61 -2.47
CA MET A 317 9.32 10.62 -1.58
C MET A 317 9.46 11.99 -0.91
N GLU A 318 9.42 13.06 -1.71
CA GLU A 318 9.51 14.43 -1.23
C GLU A 318 8.37 14.73 -0.26
N THR A 319 7.13 14.39 -0.63
CA THR A 319 5.95 14.62 0.21
C THR A 319 6.06 13.86 1.53
N CYS A 320 6.35 12.55 1.50
CA CYS A 320 6.48 11.77 2.73
C CYS A 320 7.63 12.26 3.62
N MET A 321 8.79 12.59 3.05
CA MET A 321 9.92 13.12 3.83
C MET A 321 9.57 14.42 4.53
N ARG A 322 8.92 15.36 3.83
CA ARG A 322 8.50 16.64 4.39
C ARG A 322 7.54 16.44 5.56
N GLU A 323 6.45 15.71 5.35
CA GLU A 323 5.41 15.54 6.38
C GLU A 323 5.90 14.72 7.59
N LEU A 324 6.74 13.70 7.38
CA LEU A 324 7.33 12.94 8.49
C LEU A 324 8.32 13.78 9.31
N THR A 325 9.05 14.70 8.67
CA THR A 325 9.95 15.63 9.36
C THR A 325 9.16 16.63 10.21
N LEU A 326 8.11 17.23 9.66
CA LEU A 326 7.20 18.11 10.40
C LEU A 326 6.56 17.39 11.59
N ARG A 327 6.12 16.14 11.38
CA ARG A 327 5.57 15.31 12.46
C ARG A 327 6.61 15.02 13.54
N GLN A 328 7.85 14.73 13.16
CA GLN A 328 8.93 14.49 14.11
C GLN A 328 9.17 15.71 15.01
N GLN A 329 9.19 16.91 14.41
CA GLN A 329 9.35 18.16 15.16
C GLN A 329 8.19 18.36 16.16
N GLN A 330 6.95 18.13 15.74
CA GLN A 330 5.78 18.20 16.62
C GLN A 330 5.87 17.21 17.78
N LEU A 331 6.27 15.96 17.52
CA LEU A 331 6.43 14.93 18.55
C LEU A 331 7.54 15.28 19.54
N ASN A 332 8.66 15.83 19.05
CA ASN A 332 9.76 16.31 19.89
C ASN A 332 9.33 17.48 20.78
N ALA A 333 8.62 18.46 20.22
CA ALA A 333 8.10 19.60 20.98
C ALA A 333 7.09 19.17 22.05
N ALA A 334 6.15 18.27 21.71
CA ALA A 334 5.19 17.73 22.67
C ALA A 334 5.87 16.94 23.80
N ALA A 335 6.95 16.21 23.50
CA ALA A 335 7.74 15.50 24.51
C ALA A 335 8.48 16.49 25.44
N ALA A 336 9.08 17.54 24.89
CA ALA A 336 9.78 18.57 25.67
C ALA A 336 8.83 19.32 26.61
N HIS A 337 7.65 19.73 26.12
CA HIS A 337 6.63 20.39 26.93
C HIS A 337 6.16 19.51 28.11
N ARG A 338 6.00 18.20 27.89
CA ARG A 338 5.65 17.26 28.98
C ARG A 338 6.77 17.09 30.01
N ALA A 339 8.03 17.10 29.58
CA ALA A 339 9.16 17.03 30.49
C ALA A 339 9.24 18.29 31.38
N GLN A 340 8.95 19.47 30.83
CA GLN A 340 8.87 20.73 31.59
C GLN A 340 7.74 20.68 32.63
N MET A 341 6.52 20.32 32.23
CA MET A 341 5.38 20.17 33.14
C MET A 341 5.64 19.17 34.29
N LYS A 342 6.43 18.12 34.06
CA LYS A 342 6.79 17.14 35.09
C LYS A 342 7.84 17.68 36.07
N ASN A 343 8.72 18.58 35.62
CA ASN A 343 9.72 19.22 36.47
C ASN A 343 9.13 20.38 37.30
N GLU A 344 8.05 21.01 36.82
CA GLU A 344 7.34 22.09 37.53
C GLU A 344 6.35 21.59 38.59
N ASN A 345 5.97 20.31 38.56
CA ASN A 345 5.15 19.65 39.58
C ASN A 345 5.90 18.44 40.20
N PRO A 346 7.00 18.66 40.94
CA PRO A 346 7.63 17.60 41.70
C PRO A 346 6.71 17.27 42.89
N GLN A 347 6.08 16.10 42.85
CA GLN A 347 5.46 15.52 44.04
C GLN A 347 6.51 15.22 45.12
#